data_AF-A0A0V0YSS7-F1
#
_entry.id   AF-A0A0V0YSS7-F1
#
_cell.length_a   1.000
_cell.length_b   1.000
_cell.length_c   1.000
_cell.angle_alpha   90.00
_cell.angle_beta   90.00
_cell.angle_gamma   90.00
#
_symmetry.space_group_name_H-M   'P 1'
#
loop_
_entity.id
_entity.type
_entity.pdbx_description
1 polymer ?
#
loop_
_entity_poly.entity_id
_entity_poly.type
_entity_poly.pdbx_seq_one_letter_code
_entity_poly.pdbx_strand_id
1 'polypeptide(L)'
;MIYCTEYLLKANNSSGREVWRECAQNLHYPQEPIQKCYESGLGKQLELAYGKETSDLHPPHDFTPWVVVNGQPLREHYMDYISYICKAYKGKNPPK
;
A
#
# COMPACT_ATOMS: atom_id res chain seq x y z
N MET A 1 -5.52 -7.44 4.72
CA MET A 1 -4.17 -7.98 4.94
C MET A 1 -3.19 -6.88 5.34
N ILE A 2 -2.67 -6.07 4.41
CA ILE A 2 -1.66 -5.02 4.69
C ILE A 2 -2.07 -4.08 5.84
N TYR A 3 -3.27 -3.50 5.78
CA TYR A 3 -3.78 -2.60 6.84
C TYR A 3 -3.77 -3.25 8.24
N CYS A 4 -4.19 -4.51 8.35
CA CYS A 4 -4.17 -5.24 9.61
C CYS A 4 -2.72 -5.39 10.10
N THR A 5 -1.79 -5.77 9.21
CA THR A 5 -0.38 -5.92 9.56
C THR A 5 0.21 -4.61 10.06
N GLU A 6 0.01 -3.52 9.32
CA GLU A 6 0.51 -2.19 9.71
C GLU A 6 -0.08 -1.72 11.04
N TYR A 7 -1.37 -1.96 11.25
CA TYR A 7 -2.06 -1.63 12.49
C TYR A 7 -1.47 -2.39 13.67
N LEU A 8 -1.34 -3.72 13.57
CA LEU A 8 -0.82 -4.55 14.65
C LEU A 8 0.67 -4.32 14.90
N LEU A 9 1.47 -4.03 13.87
CA LEU A 9 2.88 -3.66 14.04
C LEU A 9 3.03 -2.40 14.89
N LYS A 10 2.18 -1.39 14.64
CA LYS A 10 2.16 -0.16 15.43
C LYS A 10 1.63 -0.39 16.85
N ALA A 11 0.63 -1.26 17.01
CA ALA A 11 -0.02 -1.49 18.30
C ALA A 11 0.82 -2.35 19.26
N ASN A 12 1.51 -3.37 18.76
CA ASN A 12 2.06 -4.44 19.61
C ASN A 12 3.60 -4.41 19.76
N ASN A 13 4.32 -3.41 19.24
CA ASN A 13 5.80 -3.36 19.22
C ASN A 13 6.45 -4.68 18.79
N SER A 14 5.76 -5.43 17.93
CA SER A 14 6.07 -6.83 17.61
C SER A 14 6.91 -6.94 16.33
N SER A 15 7.58 -8.08 16.14
CA SER A 15 8.33 -8.33 14.92
C SER A 15 7.39 -8.64 13.73
N GLY A 16 7.69 -8.06 12.56
CA GLY A 16 6.85 -8.16 11.34
C GLY A 16 6.56 -9.58 10.84
N ARG A 17 7.38 -10.58 11.20
CA ARG A 17 7.25 -11.95 10.69
C ARG A 17 6.08 -12.73 11.28
N GLU A 18 5.63 -12.38 12.47
CA GLU A 18 4.51 -13.07 13.15
C GLU A 18 3.18 -12.37 12.88
N VAL A 19 3.20 -11.04 12.81
CA VAL A 19 1.99 -10.21 12.68
C VAL A 19 1.22 -10.49 11.39
N TRP A 20 1.89 -10.70 10.26
CA TRP A 20 1.16 -10.98 9.01
C TRP A 20 0.41 -12.33 9.05
N ARG A 21 0.91 -13.32 9.81
CA ARG A 21 0.25 -14.63 9.95
C ARG A 21 -1.03 -14.51 10.77
N GLU A 22 -0.96 -13.77 11.87
CA GLU A 22 -2.15 -13.45 12.69
C GLU A 22 -3.21 -12.74 11.84
N CYS A 23 -2.82 -11.71 11.10
CA CYS A 23 -3.74 -10.99 10.21
C CYS A 23 -4.27 -11.87 9.07
N ALA A 24 -3.46 -12.76 8.50
CA ALA A 24 -3.92 -13.70 7.48
C ALA A 24 -4.94 -14.67 8.07
N GLN A 25 -4.71 -15.18 9.29
CA GLN A 25 -5.65 -16.05 9.99
C GLN A 25 -6.98 -15.33 10.31
N ASN A 26 -6.91 -14.13 10.89
CA ASN A 26 -8.10 -13.34 11.28
C ASN A 26 -8.97 -12.94 10.08
N LEU A 27 -8.36 -12.74 8.92
CA LEU A 27 -9.05 -12.38 7.67
C LEU A 27 -9.34 -13.60 6.78
N HIS A 28 -9.05 -14.82 7.26
CA HIS A 28 -9.21 -16.07 6.53
C HIS A 28 -8.51 -16.11 5.16
N TYR A 29 -7.35 -15.45 5.04
CA TYR A 29 -6.50 -15.55 3.85
C TYR A 29 -5.60 -16.80 3.90
N PRO A 30 -5.41 -17.49 2.76
CA PRO A 30 -4.49 -18.62 2.71
C PRO A 30 -3.04 -18.15 2.94
N GLN A 31 -2.35 -18.78 3.88
CA GLN A 31 -0.97 -18.42 4.23
C GLN A 31 0.06 -19.03 3.28
N GLU A 32 -0.22 -20.21 2.71
CA GLU A 32 0.71 -20.94 1.85
C GLU A 32 1.20 -20.12 0.64
N PRO A 33 0.35 -19.41 -0.13
CA PRO A 33 0.84 -18.61 -1.25
C PRO A 33 1.78 -17.48 -0.83
N ILE A 34 1.52 -16.85 0.33
CA ILE A 34 2.36 -15.77 0.87
C ILE A 34 3.70 -16.33 1.35
N GLN A 35 3.67 -17.46 2.06
CA GLN A 35 4.88 -18.16 2.52
C GLN A 35 5.74 -18.59 1.33
N LYS A 36 5.13 -19.18 0.30
CA LYS A 36 5.83 -19.57 -0.92
C LYS A 36 6.43 -18.38 -1.66
N CYS A 37 5.74 -17.25 -1.72
CA CYS A 37 6.27 -16.01 -2.29
C CYS A 37 7.53 -15.53 -1.55
N TYR A 38 7.50 -15.58 -0.21
CA TYR A 38 8.63 -15.21 0.64
C TYR A 38 9.84 -16.14 0.45
N GLU A 39 9.62 -17.45 0.33
CA GLU A 39 10.69 -18.45 0.26
C GLU A 39 11.26 -18.67 -1.16
N SER A 40 10.44 -18.49 -2.20
CA SER A 40 10.82 -18.78 -3.59
C SER A 40 11.71 -17.72 -4.26
N GLY A 41 11.95 -16.59 -3.60
CA GLY A 41 12.63 -15.44 -4.19
C GLY A 41 11.74 -14.58 -5.10
N LEU A 42 10.47 -14.94 -5.29
CA LEU A 42 9.49 -14.12 -6.00
C LEU A 42 9.35 -12.73 -5.34
N GLY A 43 9.40 -12.66 -4.00
CA GLY A 43 9.40 -11.39 -3.27
C GLY A 43 10.47 -10.41 -3.76
N LYS A 44 11.71 -10.88 -3.98
CA LYS A 44 12.80 -10.04 -4.50
C LYS A 44 12.52 -9.51 -5.91
N GLN A 45 11.91 -10.34 -6.77
CA GLN A 45 11.56 -9.91 -8.13
C GLN A 45 10.49 -8.81 -8.10
N LEU A 46 9.49 -8.97 -7.24
CA LEU A 46 8.45 -7.96 -7.02
C LEU A 46 9.02 -6.65 -6.46
N GLU A 47 9.91 -6.73 -5.47
CA GLU A 47 10.58 -5.55 -4.89
C GLU A 47 11.37 -4.75 -5.94
N LEU A 48 12.12 -5.44 -6.81
CA LEU A 48 12.86 -4.78 -7.89
C LEU A 48 11.92 -4.13 -8.92
N ALA A 49 10.81 -4.78 -9.26
CA ALA A 49 9.81 -4.23 -10.17
C ALA A 49 9.17 -2.96 -9.59
N TYR A 50 8.70 -2.99 -8.34
CA TYR A 50 8.14 -1.81 -7.68
C TYR A 50 9.18 -0.71 -7.43
N GLY A 51 10.45 -1.07 -7.20
CA GLY A 51 11.55 -0.12 -7.14
C GLY A 51 11.72 0.64 -8.45
N LYS A 52 11.62 -0.07 -9.60
CA LYS A 52 11.62 0.55 -10.92
C LYS A 52 10.41 1.48 -11.11
N GLU A 53 9.19 1.01 -10.83
CA GLU A 53 7.99 1.83 -10.94
C GLU A 53 8.08 3.11 -10.10
N THR A 54 8.62 2.99 -8.88
CA THR A 54 8.83 4.13 -7.97
C THR A 54 9.90 5.10 -8.48
N SER A 55 10.98 4.58 -9.09
CA SER A 55 12.05 5.41 -9.67
C SER A 55 11.62 6.13 -10.95
N ASP A 56 10.66 5.55 -11.69
CA ASP A 56 10.12 6.10 -12.93
C ASP A 56 9.03 7.16 -12.68
N LEU A 57 8.66 7.44 -11.43
CA LEU A 57 7.70 8.49 -11.08
C LEU A 57 8.14 9.85 -11.63
N HIS A 58 7.19 10.55 -12.25
CA HIS A 58 7.40 11.90 -12.78
C HIS A 58 6.32 12.87 -12.24
N PRO A 59 6.69 13.88 -11.43
CA PRO A 59 8.03 14.13 -10.91
C PRO A 59 8.50 13.01 -9.95
N PRO A 60 9.81 12.85 -9.73
CA PRO A 60 10.33 11.97 -8.69
C PRO A 60 9.73 12.30 -7.33
N HIS A 61 9.45 11.28 -6.52
CA HIS A 61 8.96 11.47 -5.16
C HIS A 61 10.08 12.04 -4.27
N ASP A 62 9.73 12.93 -3.35
CA ASP A 62 10.67 13.58 -2.42
C ASP A 62 10.46 13.15 -0.95
N PHE A 63 9.30 12.58 -0.62
CA PHE A 63 9.05 11.95 0.67
C PHE A 63 7.97 10.86 0.55
N THR A 64 7.82 10.10 1.62
CA THR A 64 6.72 9.13 1.80
C THR A 64 5.79 9.57 2.92
N PRO A 65 4.46 9.38 2.80
CA PRO A 65 3.77 8.72 1.69
C PRO A 65 3.70 9.59 0.42
N TRP A 66 3.85 8.97 -0.76
CA TRP A 66 3.66 9.61 -2.06
C TRP A 66 2.30 9.22 -2.63
N VAL A 67 1.35 10.17 -2.66
CA VAL A 67 -0.04 9.93 -3.10
C VAL A 67 -0.31 10.65 -4.41
N VAL A 68 -0.89 9.93 -5.37
CA VAL A 68 -1.19 10.43 -6.72
C VAL A 68 -2.66 10.19 -7.04
N VAL A 69 -3.36 11.21 -7.54
CA VAL A 69 -4.74 11.12 -8.05
C VAL A 69 -4.74 11.51 -9.52
N ASN A 70 -5.09 10.60 -10.43
CA ASN A 70 -5.07 10.82 -11.89
C ASN A 70 -3.74 11.41 -12.42
N GLY A 71 -2.61 10.90 -11.94
CA GLY A 71 -1.27 11.38 -12.32
C GLY A 71 -0.84 12.67 -11.63
N GLN A 72 -1.71 13.32 -10.85
CA GLN A 72 -1.35 14.50 -10.06
C GLN A 72 -0.83 14.09 -8.68
N PRO A 73 0.46 14.36 -8.35
CA PRO A 73 0.96 14.14 -7.00
C PRO A 73 0.38 15.16 -6.03
N LEU A 74 -0.07 14.69 -4.85
CA LEU A 74 -0.69 15.55 -3.82
C LEU A 74 0.32 16.21 -2.87
N ARG A 75 1.52 15.64 -2.75
CA ARG A 75 2.59 16.11 -1.85
C ARG A 75 2.05 16.33 -0.44
N GLU A 76 2.28 17.50 0.16
CA GLU A 76 1.92 17.84 1.54
C GLU A 76 0.41 17.77 1.81
N HIS A 77 -0.41 17.81 0.74
CA HIS A 77 -1.86 17.67 0.83
C HIS A 77 -2.33 16.21 0.77
N TYR A 78 -1.43 15.22 0.92
CA TYR A 78 -1.79 13.80 0.82
C TYR A 78 -2.90 13.37 1.78
N MET A 79 -3.05 14.04 2.93
CA MET A 79 -4.13 13.76 3.90
C MET A 79 -5.51 14.18 3.39
N ASP A 80 -5.60 15.16 2.48
CA ASP A 80 -6.86 15.63 1.87
C ASP A 80 -7.23 14.82 0.60
N TYR A 81 -6.68 13.62 0.42
CA TYR A 81 -6.85 12.83 -0.81
C TYR A 81 -8.33 12.62 -1.21
N ILE A 82 -9.26 12.55 -0.26
CA ILE A 82 -10.71 12.42 -0.52
C ILE A 82 -11.24 13.61 -1.32
N SER A 83 -10.87 14.84 -0.97
CA SER A 83 -11.25 16.06 -1.71
C SER A 83 -10.78 16.00 -3.17
N TYR A 84 -9.55 15.54 -3.40
CA TYR A 84 -8.99 15.38 -4.74
C TYR A 84 -9.71 14.28 -5.53
N ILE A 85 -10.04 13.15 -4.90
CA ILE A 85 -10.83 12.07 -5.51
C ILE A 85 -12.21 12.59 -5.93
N CYS A 86 -12.92 13.30 -5.04
CA CYS A 86 -14.23 13.86 -5.33
C CYS A 86 -14.19 14.87 -6.48
N LYS A 87 -13.17 15.75 -6.53
CA LYS A 87 -12.97 16.69 -7.65
C LYS A 87 -12.63 15.99 -8.96
N ALA A 88 -11.91 14.86 -8.90
CA ALA A 88 -11.52 14.09 -10.07
C ALA A 88 -12.67 13.24 -10.66
N TYR A 89 -13.71 12.95 -9.86
CA TYR A 89 -14.86 12.17 -10.29
C TYR A 89 -15.72 12.92 -11.32
N LYS A 90 -15.91 12.33 -12.50
CA LYS A 90 -16.69 12.92 -13.61
C LYS A 90 -18.10 12.34 -13.76
N GLY A 91 -18.53 11.47 -12.85
CA GLY A 91 -19.85 10.84 -12.91
C GLY A 91 -20.97 11.76 -12.39
N LYS A 92 -22.21 11.46 -12.77
CA LYS A 92 -23.37 12.32 -12.49
C LYS A 92 -23.83 12.30 -11.03
N ASN A 93 -23.55 11.22 -10.31
CA ASN A 93 -23.97 11.01 -8.93
C ASN A 93 -22.74 10.82 -8.05
N PRO A 94 -22.08 11.91 -7.61
CA PRO A 94 -20.99 11.78 -6.66
C PRO A 94 -21.50 11.14 -5.36
N PRO A 95 -20.66 10.35 -4.66
CA PRO A 95 -20.97 9.89 -3.31
C PRO A 95 -21.32 11.08 -2.41
N LYS A 96 -22.32 10.91 -1.53
CA LYS A 96 -22.62 11.89 -0.49
C LYS A 96 -21.61 11.82 0.64
#